data_AF-Q7VFX5-F1
#
_entry.id   AF-Q7VFX5-F1
#
_cell.length_a   1.000
_cell.length_b   1.000
_cell.length_c   1.000
_cell.angle_alpha   90.00
_cell.angle_beta   90.00
_cell.angle_gamma   90.00
#
_symmetry.space_group_name_H-M   'P 1'
#
loop_
_entity.id
_entity.type
_entity.pdbx_description
1 polymer ?
#
loop_
_entity_poly.entity_id
_entity_poly.type
_entity_poly.pdbx_seq_one_letter_code
_entity_poly.pdbx_strand_id
1 'polypeptide(L)'
;MAQESLEIALNGKRYMISLDCLHDEVRGKLKELSTQKIEPLTLLKLYITKAQEYALICQSLENLYKSLESVEMPTPHTSVEIHAIENL
;
A
#
# COMPACT_ATOMS: atom_id res chain seq x y z
N MET A 1 20.55 -1.95 10.40
CA MET A 1 19.32 -2.73 10.16
C MET A 1 19.67 -3.74 9.08
N ALA A 2 19.32 -5.03 9.26
CA ALA A 2 19.69 -6.05 8.28
C ALA A 2 18.95 -5.79 6.95
N GLN A 3 19.66 -5.88 5.83
CA GLN A 3 19.07 -5.72 4.50
C GLN A 3 18.16 -6.93 4.25
N GLU A 4 16.86 -6.69 4.10
CA GLU A 4 15.87 -7.77 4.03
C GLU A 4 15.47 -8.03 2.58
N SER A 5 15.71 -9.25 2.12
CA SER A 5 15.45 -9.65 0.74
C SER A 5 14.71 -10.97 0.63
N LEU A 6 13.90 -11.11 -0.41
CA LEU A 6 13.13 -12.31 -0.73
C LEU A 6 13.72 -12.99 -1.98
N GLU A 7 14.03 -14.28 -1.86
CA GLU A 7 14.56 -15.07 -2.97
C GLU A 7 13.42 -15.76 -3.73
N ILE A 8 13.43 -15.63 -5.05
CA ILE A 8 12.45 -16.25 -5.95
C ILE A 8 13.20 -17.06 -7.01
N ALA A 9 12.82 -18.32 -7.20
CA ALA A 9 13.32 -19.18 -8.26
C ALA A 9 12.26 -19.34 -9.37
N LEU A 10 12.58 -18.96 -10.61
CA LEU A 10 11.68 -19.06 -11.77
C LEU A 10 12.47 -19.48 -13.02
N ASN A 11 11.97 -20.48 -13.75
CA ASN A 11 12.58 -20.98 -15.00
C ASN A 11 14.08 -21.31 -14.88
N GLY A 12 14.48 -21.91 -13.75
CA GLY A 12 15.88 -22.27 -13.46
C GLY A 12 16.78 -21.08 -13.12
N LYS A 13 16.25 -19.87 -13.01
CA LYS A 13 16.97 -18.65 -12.58
C LYS A 13 16.53 -18.25 -11.18
N ARG A 14 17.42 -17.57 -10.45
CA ARG A 14 17.17 -17.04 -9.11
C ARG A 14 17.18 -15.52 -9.14
N TYR A 15 16.21 -14.92 -8.46
CA TYR A 15 15.99 -13.49 -8.35
C TYR A 15 15.94 -13.12 -6.87
N MET A 16 16.47 -11.95 -6.52
CA MET A 16 16.47 -11.44 -5.15
C MET A 16 15.78 -10.07 -5.15
N ILE A 17 14.72 -9.95 -4.35
CA ILE A 17 13.89 -8.75 -4.25
C ILE A 17 14.19 -8.08 -2.91
N SER A 18 14.66 -6.84 -2.90
CA SER A 18 14.78 -6.06 -1.66
C SER A 18 13.38 -5.66 -1.16
N LEU A 19 13.17 -5.78 0.14
CA LEU A 19 11.95 -5.39 0.84
C LEU A 19 12.12 -4.07 1.61
N ASP A 20 13.28 -3.41 1.49
CA ASP A 20 13.66 -2.26 2.32
C ASP A 20 12.73 -1.05 2.09
N CYS A 21 12.11 -0.96 0.91
CA CYS A 21 11.18 0.11 0.55
C CYS A 21 9.72 -0.14 0.98
N LEU A 22 9.43 -1.29 1.62
CA LEU A 22 8.07 -1.64 2.03
C LEU A 22 7.77 -1.22 3.47
N HIS A 23 6.53 -0.76 3.70
CA HIS A 23 5.97 -0.59 5.03
C HIS A 23 5.99 -1.91 5.82
N ASP A 24 6.26 -1.85 7.13
CA ASP A 24 6.52 -3.03 7.97
C ASP A 24 5.36 -4.03 7.97
N GLU A 25 4.10 -3.56 7.94
CA GLU A 25 2.92 -4.43 7.85
C GLU A 25 2.83 -5.19 6.52
N VAL A 26 3.11 -4.50 5.40
CA VAL A 26 3.13 -5.11 4.06
C VAL A 26 4.27 -6.12 3.97
N ARG A 27 5.42 -5.76 4.53
CA ARG A 27 6.61 -6.62 4.62
C ARG A 27 6.34 -7.89 5.42
N GLY A 28 5.73 -7.75 6.60
CA GLY A 28 5.35 -8.87 7.46
C GLY A 28 4.41 -9.85 6.75
N LYS A 29 3.39 -9.32 6.08
CA LYS A 29 2.41 -10.13 5.35
C LYS A 29 3.02 -10.87 4.15
N LEU A 30 3.92 -10.23 3.41
CA LEU A 30 4.62 -10.87 2.30
C LEU A 30 5.60 -11.96 2.76
N LYS A 31 6.28 -11.75 3.90
CA LYS A 31 7.11 -12.79 4.53
C LYS A 31 6.26 -14.01 4.92
N GLU A 32 5.15 -13.78 5.60
CA GLU A 32 4.22 -14.86 6.01
C GLU A 32 3.74 -15.65 4.78
N LEU A 33 3.37 -14.97 3.71
CA LEU A 33 2.99 -15.60 2.44
C LEU A 33 4.16 -16.33 1.75
N SER A 34 5.39 -15.81 1.84
CA SER A 34 6.58 -16.46 1.26
C SER A 34 6.96 -17.77 1.93
N THR A 35 6.58 -17.96 3.20
CA THR A 35 6.76 -19.24 3.90
C THR A 35 5.74 -20.30 3.49
N GLN A 36 4.65 -19.88 2.84
CA GLN A 36 3.68 -20.79 2.22
C GLN A 36 4.23 -21.22 0.85
N LYS A 37 3.92 -22.45 0.39
CA LYS A 37 4.32 -22.97 -0.95
C LYS A 37 3.57 -22.25 -2.08
N ILE A 38 3.72 -20.94 -2.17
CA ILE A 38 3.13 -20.08 -3.19
C ILE A 38 4.03 -20.09 -4.41
N GLU A 39 3.40 -20.15 -5.57
CA GLU A 39 4.09 -20.09 -6.84
C GLU A 39 4.76 -18.69 -7.02
N PRO A 40 6.05 -18.65 -7.44
CA PRO A 40 6.83 -17.44 -7.64
C PRO A 40 6.10 -16.23 -8.27
N LEU A 41 5.40 -16.43 -9.39
CA LEU A 41 4.71 -15.33 -10.07
C LEU A 41 3.50 -14.85 -9.29
N THR A 42 2.81 -15.76 -8.61
CA THR A 42 1.71 -15.43 -7.70
C THR A 42 2.20 -14.56 -6.54
N LEU A 43 3.35 -14.89 -5.95
CA LEU A 43 3.95 -14.07 -4.89
C LEU A 43 4.36 -12.67 -5.41
N LEU A 44 4.94 -12.58 -6.60
CA LEU A 44 5.30 -11.31 -7.22
C LEU A 44 4.08 -10.44 -7.53
N LYS A 45 2.98 -11.04 -8.02
CA LYS A 45 1.71 -10.33 -8.24
C LYS A 45 1.15 -9.75 -6.94
N LEU A 46 1.14 -10.54 -5.87
CA LEU A 46 0.72 -10.10 -4.54
C LEU A 46 1.56 -8.91 -4.04
N TYR A 47 2.88 -8.95 -4.24
CA TYR A 47 3.76 -7.84 -3.92
C TYR A 47 3.36 -6.56 -4.66
N ILE A 48 3.17 -6.65 -5.98
CA ILE A 48 2.78 -5.50 -6.82
C ILE A 48 1.45 -4.91 -6.34
N THR A 49 0.44 -5.75 -6.09
CA THR A 49 -0.86 -5.29 -5.60
C THR A 49 -0.75 -4.57 -4.27
N LYS A 50 0.03 -5.09 -3.30
CA LYS A 50 0.19 -4.43 -2.01
C LYS A 50 0.96 -3.11 -2.08
N ALA A 51 1.97 -3.00 -2.94
CA ALA A 51 2.64 -1.74 -3.18
C ALA A 51 1.68 -0.69 -3.80
N GLN A 52 0.81 -1.12 -4.73
CA GLN A 52 -0.20 -0.24 -5.34
C GLN A 52 -1.25 0.23 -4.35
N GLU A 53 -1.77 -0.67 -3.51
CA GLU A 53 -2.72 -0.30 -2.43
C GLU A 53 -2.12 0.76 -1.51
N TYR A 54 -0.85 0.60 -1.10
CA TYR A 54 -0.16 1.57 -0.25
C TYR A 54 0.00 2.93 -0.94
N ALA A 55 0.40 2.95 -2.20
CA ALA A 55 0.53 4.18 -2.98
C ALA A 55 -0.80 4.94 -3.08
N LEU A 56 -1.91 4.23 -3.27
CA LEU A 56 -3.25 4.83 -3.29
C LEU A 56 -3.62 5.45 -1.93
N ILE A 57 -3.32 4.75 -0.82
CA ILE A 57 -3.57 5.28 0.53
C ILE A 57 -2.77 6.56 0.76
N CYS A 58 -1.48 6.58 0.43
CA CYS A 58 -0.66 7.78 0.53
C CYS A 58 -1.25 8.94 -0.28
N GLN A 59 -1.67 8.69 -1.52
CA GLN A 59 -2.30 9.70 -2.36
C GLN A 59 -3.60 10.23 -1.77
N SER A 60 -4.46 9.37 -1.21
CA SER A 60 -5.69 9.79 -0.54
C SER A 60 -5.41 10.66 0.68
N LEU A 61 -4.39 10.31 1.49
CA LEU A 61 -3.99 11.10 2.66
C LEU A 61 -3.41 12.47 2.26
N GLU A 62 -2.57 12.53 1.22
CA GLU A 62 -2.06 13.80 0.69
C GLU A 62 -3.18 14.70 0.17
N ASN A 63 -4.17 14.13 -0.52
CA ASN A 63 -5.32 14.87 -1.00
C ASN A 63 -6.17 15.41 0.15
N LEU A 64 -6.37 14.60 1.20
CA LEU A 64 -7.05 15.04 2.42
C LEU A 64 -6.27 16.18 3.10
N TYR A 65 -4.97 16.03 3.25
CA TYR A 65 -4.11 17.07 3.82
C TYR A 65 -4.21 18.38 3.04
N LYS A 66 -4.10 18.34 1.71
CA LYS A 66 -4.27 19.52 0.85
C LYS A 66 -5.64 20.17 0.99
N SER A 67 -6.70 19.35 1.09
CA SER A 67 -8.07 19.84 1.31
C SER A 67 -8.18 20.59 2.64
N LEU A 68 -7.60 20.04 3.71
CA LEU A 68 -7.59 20.63 5.05
C LEU A 68 -6.69 21.88 5.14
N GLU A 69 -5.54 21.90 4.45
CA GLU A 69 -4.71 23.11 4.32
C GLU A 69 -5.38 24.19 3.47
N SER A 70 -6.16 23.79 2.45
CA SER A 70 -6.87 24.72 1.58
C SER A 70 -8.12 25.35 2.21
N VAL A 71 -8.31 25.21 3.53
CA VAL A 71 -9.33 25.93 4.32
C VAL A 71 -8.93 27.40 4.51
N GLU A 72 -8.57 28.06 3.41
CA GLU A 72 -8.85 29.47 3.10
C GLU A 72 -9.13 29.55 1.59
N MET A 73 -10.33 29.12 1.18
CA MET A 73 -11.27 29.85 0.31
C MET A 73 -12.31 28.89 -0.29
N PRO A 74 -13.58 29.32 -0.44
CA PRO A 74 -14.65 28.41 -0.80
C PRO A 74 -14.85 28.28 -2.33
N THR A 75 -15.26 27.07 -2.69
CA THR A 75 -16.11 26.65 -3.83
C THR A 75 -15.46 26.23 -5.14
N PRO A 76 -16.18 25.47 -6.01
CA PRO A 76 -17.33 24.58 -5.75
C PRO A 76 -17.07 23.18 -6.32
N HIS A 77 -18.04 22.28 -6.12
CA HIS A 77 -18.11 20.93 -6.68
C HIS A 77 -17.32 19.89 -5.90
N THR A 78 -18.02 19.16 -5.03
CA THR A 78 -18.20 17.71 -5.18
C THR A 78 -19.33 17.27 -4.24
N SER A 79 -20.17 16.40 -4.78
CA SER A 79 -21.46 15.90 -4.30
C SER A 79 -21.39 15.07 -3.01
N VAL A 80 -20.91 15.64 -1.90
CA VAL A 80 -20.90 14.96 -0.60
C VAL A 80 -21.67 15.81 0.41
N GLU A 81 -22.95 15.49 0.58
CA GLU A 81 -23.73 15.96 1.72
C GLU A 81 -23.29 15.21 2.97
N ILE A 82 -22.80 15.94 3.98
CA ILE A 82 -22.52 15.42 5.31
C ILE A 82 -23.65 15.88 6.22
N HIS A 83 -24.47 14.94 6.68
CA HIS A 83 -25.46 15.20 7.72
C HIS A 83 -24.84 15.03 9.11
N ALA A 84 -25.04 16.02 9.98
CA ALA A 84 -24.71 15.92 11.39
C ALA A 84 -25.70 14.97 12.07
N ILE A 85 -25.18 14.03 12.88
CA ILE A 85 -25.98 13.21 13.78
C ILE A 85 -26.24 14.04 15.02
N GLU A 86 -27.49 14.48 15.21
CA GLU A 86 -27.95 14.99 16.50
C GLU A 86 -28.08 13.80 17.46
N ASN A 87 -27.27 13.80 18.52
CA ASN A 87 -27.49 12.92 19.65
C ASN A 87 -28.70 13.43 20.42
N LEU A 88 -29.66 12.53 20.66
CA LEU A 88 -30.92 12.70 21.40
C LEU A 88 -30.78 13.45 22.73
#